data_AF-A0A7J2LR80-F1
#
_entry.id   AF-A0A7J2LR80-F1
#
_cell.length_a   1.000
_cell.length_b   1.000
_cell.length_c   1.000
_cell.angle_alpha   90.00
_cell.angle_beta   90.00
_cell.angle_gamma   90.00
#
_symmetry.space_group_name_H-M   'P 1'
#
loop_
_entity.id
_entity.type
_entity.pdbx_description
1 polymer ?
#
loop_
_entity_poly.entity_id
_entity_poly.type
_entity_poly.pdbx_seq_one_letter_code
_entity_poly.pdbx_strand_id
1 'polypeptide(L)'
;MAMLFRPKSFPRRYKNLAEKIKQDKARLDMICNVYRGIWTGVLHVFVVDESIINEWHLEKEALRPILRGKDIGPFRYKWAGKWVIYTQQKDFEKKFPNVIKYLEQFRVILERRSAV
;
A
#
# COMPACT_ATOMS: atom_id res chain seq x y z
N MET A 1 13.32 2.48 -19.03
CA MET A 1 12.63 3.65 -19.65
C MET A 1 11.88 4.38 -18.56
N ALA A 2 12.36 5.54 -18.11
CA ALA A 2 11.66 6.33 -17.11
C ALA A 2 10.31 6.78 -17.67
N MET A 3 9.24 6.57 -16.92
CA MET A 3 7.92 7.13 -17.23
C MET A 3 8.08 8.65 -17.29
N LEU A 4 7.98 9.25 -18.48
CA LEU A 4 7.94 10.70 -18.64
C LEU A 4 6.69 11.22 -17.94
N PHE A 5 6.83 11.70 -16.70
CA PHE A 5 5.76 12.33 -15.96
C PHE A 5 5.29 13.56 -16.74
N ARG A 6 4.08 13.49 -17.32
CA ARG A 6 3.44 14.61 -18.03
C ARG A 6 2.45 15.30 -17.09
N PRO A 7 2.85 16.36 -16.36
CA PRO A 7 1.92 17.08 -15.50
C PRO A 7 0.76 17.63 -16.35
N LYS A 8 -0.47 17.44 -15.87
CA LYS A 8 -1.62 18.17 -16.42
C LYS A 8 -1.40 19.67 -16.24
N SER A 9 -1.92 20.48 -17.18
CA SER A 9 -1.89 21.92 -17.05
C SER A 9 -2.69 22.36 -15.83
N PHE A 10 -2.18 23.34 -15.10
CA PHE A 10 -2.89 23.90 -13.94
C PHE A 10 -4.14 24.67 -14.41
N PRO A 11 -5.26 24.60 -13.67
CA PRO A 11 -6.41 25.46 -13.95
C PRO A 11 -6.00 26.93 -14.01
N ARG A 12 -6.61 27.70 -14.92
CA ARG A 12 -6.21 29.09 -15.23
C ARG A 12 -6.10 29.97 -13.98
N ARG A 13 -7.02 29.80 -13.01
CA ARG A 13 -7.03 30.53 -11.73
C ARG A 13 -5.77 30.34 -10.87
N TYR A 14 -5.02 29.26 -11.06
CA TYR A 14 -3.83 28.93 -10.28
C TYR A 14 -2.52 29.07 -11.06
N LYS A 15 -2.56 29.54 -12.31
CA LYS A 15 -1.39 29.58 -13.19
C LYS A 15 -0.24 30.38 -12.57
N ASN A 16 -0.51 31.59 -12.08
CA ASN A 16 0.52 32.46 -11.49
C ASN A 16 1.18 31.85 -10.25
N LEU A 17 0.40 31.20 -9.38
CA LEU A 17 0.93 30.51 -8.20
C LEU A 17 1.79 29.31 -8.60
N ALA A 18 1.33 28.52 -9.57
CA ALA A 18 2.08 27.36 -10.06
C ALA A 18 3.42 27.78 -10.69
N GLU A 19 3.45 28.85 -11.49
CA GLU A 19 4.70 29.37 -12.07
C GLU A 19 5.67 29.89 -10.98
N LYS A 20 5.14 30.57 -9.95
CA LYS A 20 5.95 31.01 -8.79
C LYS A 20 6.59 29.83 -8.05
N ILE A 21 5.87 28.73 -7.85
CA ILE A 21 6.40 27.51 -7.21
C ILE A 21 7.47 26.85 -8.07
N LYS A 22 7.30 26.82 -9.40
CA LYS A 22 8.25 26.18 -10.33
C LYS A 22 9.60 26.89 -10.42
N GLN A 23 9.63 28.22 -10.29
CA GLN A 23 10.87 28.99 -10.43
C GLN A 23 11.88 28.74 -9.31
N ASP A 24 11.42 28.37 -8.12
CA ASP A 24 12.25 28.37 -6.90
C ASP A 24 12.46 26.96 -6.28
N LYS A 25 11.95 25.89 -6.91
CA LYS A 25 12.01 24.54 -6.35
C LYS A 25 12.23 23.49 -7.43
N ALA A 26 13.13 22.53 -7.15
CA ALA A 26 13.26 21.32 -7.96
C ALA A 26 12.00 20.46 -7.82
N ARG A 27 11.58 19.84 -8.92
CA ARG A 27 10.44 18.92 -8.90
C ARG A 27 10.88 17.59 -8.30
N LEU A 28 10.00 16.96 -7.51
CA LEU A 28 10.31 15.70 -6.85
C LEU A 28 10.66 14.58 -7.84
N ASP A 29 10.00 14.56 -9.01
CA ASP A 29 10.27 13.57 -10.07
C ASP A 29 11.67 13.67 -10.70
N MET A 30 12.38 14.78 -10.49
CA MET A 30 13.79 14.90 -10.90
C MET A 30 14.75 14.23 -9.92
N ILE A 31 14.31 13.94 -8.70
CA ILE A 31 15.15 13.48 -7.59
C ILE A 31 14.83 12.03 -7.23
N CYS A 32 13.55 11.64 -7.30
CA CYS A 32 13.14 10.28 -7.00
C CYS A 32 11.91 9.84 -7.81
N ASN A 33 11.75 8.52 -7.91
CA ASN A 33 10.53 7.94 -8.45
C ASN A 33 9.43 7.97 -7.39
N VAL A 34 8.25 8.42 -7.80
CA VAL A 34 7.06 8.44 -6.95
C VAL A 34 6.24 7.19 -7.22
N TYR A 35 6.04 6.38 -6.19
CA TYR A 35 5.21 5.18 -6.24
C TYR A 35 3.99 5.33 -5.36
N ARG A 36 2.93 4.57 -5.67
CA ARG A 36 1.82 4.35 -4.76
C ARG A 36 2.12 3.18 -3.82
N GLY A 37 1.59 3.23 -2.60
CA GLY A 37 1.63 2.09 -1.68
C GLY A 37 0.84 0.88 -2.20
N ILE A 38 0.91 -0.23 -1.46
CA ILE A 38 0.20 -1.47 -1.82
C ILE A 38 -1.31 -1.22 -1.84
N TRP A 39 -1.94 -1.48 -2.99
CA TRP A 39 -3.38 -1.38 -3.18
C TRP A 39 -3.95 -2.79 -3.28
N THR A 40 -4.64 -3.26 -2.24
CA THR A 40 -5.20 -4.62 -2.18
C THR A 40 -6.70 -4.69 -2.52
N GLY A 41 -7.35 -3.54 -2.74
CA GLY A 41 -8.79 -3.40 -2.95
C GLY A 41 -9.61 -3.55 -1.67
N VAL A 42 -9.12 -4.33 -0.70
CA VAL A 42 -9.79 -4.63 0.57
C VAL A 42 -8.75 -4.62 1.70
N LEU A 43 -8.21 -3.44 2.03
CA LEU A 43 -7.05 -3.31 2.92
C LEU A 43 -7.26 -3.96 4.30
N HIS A 44 -8.47 -3.87 4.87
CA HIS A 44 -8.77 -4.37 6.21
C HIS A 44 -8.71 -5.91 6.31
N VAL A 45 -8.86 -6.64 5.20
CA VAL A 45 -8.71 -8.10 5.16
C VAL A 45 -7.23 -8.49 5.12
N PHE A 46 -6.40 -7.74 4.39
CA PHE A 46 -4.99 -8.08 4.24
C PHE A 46 -4.11 -7.51 5.35
N VAL A 47 -4.55 -6.50 6.10
CA VAL A 47 -3.78 -5.89 7.19
C VAL A 47 -4.28 -6.37 8.53
N VAL A 48 -3.50 -7.23 9.17
CA VAL A 48 -3.81 -7.92 10.42
C VAL A 48 -2.93 -7.44 11.58
N ASP A 49 -3.36 -7.69 12.81
CA ASP A 49 -2.56 -7.53 14.03
C ASP A 49 -2.29 -8.88 14.70
N GLU A 50 -1.54 -8.82 15.80
CA GLU A 50 -1.19 -10.00 16.59
C GLU A 50 -2.41 -10.79 17.07
N SER A 51 -3.54 -10.15 17.38
CA SER A 51 -4.76 -10.89 17.76
C SER A 51 -5.21 -11.83 16.66
N ILE A 52 -5.37 -11.33 15.43
CA ILE A 52 -5.80 -12.15 14.30
C ILE A 52 -4.73 -13.21 13.97
N ILE A 53 -3.44 -12.84 14.02
CA ILE A 53 -2.34 -13.77 13.75
C ILE A 53 -2.38 -14.95 14.72
N ASN A 54 -2.63 -14.69 16.00
CA ASN A 54 -2.65 -15.71 17.04
C ASN A 54 -3.94 -16.54 16.99
N GLU A 55 -5.11 -15.90 16.78
CA GLU A 55 -6.40 -16.57 16.69
C GLU A 55 -6.46 -17.55 15.51
N TRP A 56 -5.92 -17.15 14.36
CA TRP A 56 -5.94 -17.93 13.13
C TRP A 56 -4.68 -18.75 12.90
N HIS A 57 -3.71 -18.67 13.81
CA HIS A 57 -2.40 -19.30 13.69
C HIS A 57 -1.74 -19.04 12.33
N LEU A 58 -1.77 -17.78 11.90
CA LEU A 58 -1.26 -17.38 10.58
C LEU A 58 0.23 -17.66 10.47
N GLU A 59 0.65 -18.23 9.35
CA GLU A 59 2.04 -18.53 9.08
C GLU A 59 2.84 -17.23 8.93
N LYS A 60 3.81 -16.98 9.83
CA LYS A 60 4.58 -15.72 9.87
C LYS A 60 5.32 -15.42 8.56
N GLU A 61 5.70 -16.44 7.81
CA GLU A 61 6.37 -16.30 6.50
C GLU A 61 5.46 -15.66 5.43
N ALA A 62 4.14 -15.77 5.58
CA ALA A 62 3.17 -15.10 4.73
C ALA A 62 3.01 -13.61 5.08
N LEU A 63 3.56 -13.16 6.21
CA LEU A 63 3.33 -11.83 6.77
C LEU A 63 4.55 -10.93 6.58
N ARG A 64 4.29 -9.64 6.30
CA ARG A 64 5.33 -8.60 6.27
C ARG A 64 4.90 -7.42 7.14
N PRO A 65 5.81 -6.78 7.90
CA PRO A 65 5.46 -5.59 8.64
C PRO A 65 5.04 -4.49 7.66
N ILE A 66 3.96 -3.77 7.97
CA ILE A 66 3.46 -2.67 7.13
C ILE A 66 3.42 -1.36 7.89
N LEU A 67 3.82 -0.29 7.21
CA LEU A 67 3.58 1.08 7.62
C LEU A 67 2.42 1.64 6.81
N ARG A 68 1.49 2.31 7.48
CA ARG A 68 0.41 3.08 6.86
C ARG A 68 0.74 4.56 6.95
N GLY A 69 0.02 5.39 6.20
CA GLY A 69 0.24 6.84 6.22
C GLY A 69 0.23 7.46 7.62
N LYS A 70 -0.66 7.00 8.51
CA LYS A 70 -0.74 7.47 9.90
C LYS A 70 0.41 7.02 10.81
N ASP A 71 1.16 6.00 10.38
CA ASP A 71 2.30 5.46 11.11
C ASP A 71 3.59 6.26 10.78
N ILE A 72 3.54 7.17 9.79
CA ILE A 72 4.64 8.01 9.32
C ILE A 72 4.45 9.44 9.83
N GLY A 73 5.52 10.02 10.37
CA GLY A 73 5.59 11.43 10.76
C GLY A 73 6.81 12.13 10.13
N PRO A 74 6.99 13.43 10.39
CA PRO A 74 8.17 14.16 9.92
C PRO A 74 9.45 13.49 10.41
N PHE A 75 10.26 13.00 9.47
CA PHE A 75 11.56 12.34 9.72
C PHE A 75 11.51 11.14 10.68
N ARG A 76 10.32 10.51 10.87
CA ARG A 76 10.18 9.34 11.75
C ARG A 76 9.05 8.43 11.31
N TYR A 77 9.08 7.19 11.79
CA TYR A 77 7.92 6.30 11.74
C TYR A 77 7.74 5.59 13.09
N LYS A 78 6.50 5.19 13.39
CA LYS A 78 6.17 4.34 14.54
C LYS A 78 5.35 3.16 14.03
N TRP A 79 5.98 1.99 13.96
CA TRP A 79 5.27 0.79 13.56
C TRP A 79 4.21 0.43 14.61
N ALA A 80 3.00 0.13 14.14
CA ALA A 80 1.82 -0.05 14.99
C ALA A 80 1.50 -1.53 15.26
N GLY A 81 2.47 -2.45 15.13
CA GLY A 81 2.25 -3.89 15.27
C GLY A 81 1.33 -4.47 14.18
N LYS A 82 1.28 -3.83 13.02
CA LYS A 82 0.42 -4.25 11.90
C LYS A 82 1.24 -4.97 10.83
N TRP A 83 0.64 -6.02 10.31
CA TRP A 83 1.24 -6.92 9.33
C TRP A 83 0.35 -6.99 8.11
N VAL A 84 0.94 -7.11 6.93
CA VAL A 84 0.23 -7.37 5.69
C VAL A 84 0.43 -8.82 5.27
N ILE A 85 -0.67 -9.49 4.92
CA ILE A 85 -0.65 -10.80 4.27
C ILE A 85 -0.14 -10.61 2.83
N TYR A 86 1.04 -11.14 2.54
CA TYR A 86 1.75 -10.92 1.28
C TYR A 86 1.64 -12.13 0.35
N THR A 87 0.66 -12.09 -0.55
CA THR A 87 0.23 -13.22 -1.39
C THR A 87 1.04 -13.45 -2.67
N GLN A 88 2.16 -12.74 -2.87
CA GLN A 88 2.95 -12.80 -4.12
C GLN A 88 3.93 -13.99 -4.17
N GLN A 89 3.89 -14.89 -3.17
CA GLN A 89 4.83 -16.02 -3.09
C GLN A 89 4.35 -17.18 -3.97
N LYS A 90 5.29 -17.94 -4.54
CA LYS A 90 4.95 -19.16 -5.31
C LYS A 90 4.34 -20.23 -4.41
N ASP A 91 3.33 -20.92 -4.94
CA ASP A 91 2.55 -21.95 -4.24
C ASP A 91 1.94 -21.47 -2.92
N PHE A 92 1.49 -20.21 -2.88
CA PHE A 92 1.00 -19.54 -1.68
C PHE A 92 -0.05 -20.36 -0.92
N GLU A 93 -1.05 -20.88 -1.63
CA GLU A 93 -2.16 -21.65 -1.05
C GLU A 93 -1.69 -22.94 -0.36
N LYS A 94 -0.67 -23.60 -0.92
CA LYS A 94 -0.10 -24.83 -0.35
C LYS A 94 0.79 -24.55 0.85
N LYS A 95 1.52 -23.44 0.82
CA LYS A 95 2.47 -23.06 1.88
C LYS A 95 1.78 -22.47 3.10
N PHE A 96 0.66 -21.77 2.90
CA PHE A 96 0.01 -20.98 3.94
C PHE A 96 -1.48 -21.32 4.06
N PRO A 97 -1.82 -22.58 4.37
CA PRO A 97 -3.21 -23.04 4.48
C PRO A 97 -4.01 -22.28 5.55
N ASN A 98 -3.41 -21.83 6.66
CA ASN A 98 -4.14 -21.08 7.69
C ASN A 98 -4.49 -19.68 7.21
N VAL A 99 -3.58 -19.02 6.48
CA VAL A 99 -3.89 -17.77 5.79
C VAL A 99 -5.02 -17.94 4.79
N ILE A 100 -5.04 -19.01 4.00
CA ILE A 100 -6.15 -19.28 3.08
C ILE A 100 -7.46 -19.45 3.84
N LYS A 101 -7.46 -20.23 4.93
CA LYS A 101 -8.65 -20.44 5.77
C LYS A 101 -9.19 -19.12 6.33
N TYR A 102 -8.32 -18.22 6.75
CA TYR A 102 -8.70 -16.87 7.18
C TYR A 102 -9.29 -16.03 6.05
N LEU A 103 -8.63 -16.00 4.88
CA LEU A 103 -9.08 -15.22 3.72
C LEU A 103 -10.42 -15.73 3.17
N GLU A 104 -10.70 -17.04 3.29
CA GLU A 104 -11.94 -17.65 2.81
C GLU A 104 -13.19 -17.08 3.51
N GLN A 105 -13.07 -16.60 4.76
CA GLN A 105 -14.15 -15.91 5.45
C GLN A 105 -14.63 -14.65 4.71
N PHE A 106 -13.74 -14.06 3.90
CA PHE A 106 -13.99 -12.83 3.15
C PHE A 106 -14.19 -13.09 1.65
N ARG A 107 -14.34 -14.37 1.24
CA ARG A 107 -14.41 -14.78 -0.17
C ARG A 107 -15.37 -13.92 -1.00
N VAL A 108 -16.59 -13.71 -0.51
CA VAL A 108 -17.61 -12.91 -1.22
C VAL A 108 -17.12 -11.49 -1.51
N ILE A 109 -16.44 -10.85 -0.57
CA ILE A 109 -15.90 -9.50 -0.73
C ILE A 109 -14.66 -9.52 -1.63
N LEU A 110 -13.81 -10.55 -1.50
CA LEU A 110 -12.60 -10.72 -2.30
C LEU A 110 -12.90 -11.05 -3.77
N GLU A 111 -13.98 -11.77 -4.08
CA GLU A 111 -14.45 -12.05 -5.44
C GLU A 111 -15.12 -10.82 -6.07
N ARG A 112 -15.86 -10.04 -5.26
CA ARG A 112 -16.55 -8.82 -5.74
C ARG A 112 -15.63 -7.61 -5.84
N ARG A 113 -14.39 -7.68 -5.36
CA ARG A 113 -13.48 -6.54 -5.45
C ARG A 113 -13.19 -6.27 -6.93
N SER A 114 -13.52 -5.08 -7.39
CA SER A 114 -13.01 -4.61 -8.67
C SER A 114 -11.49 -4.50 -8.52
N ALA A 115 -10.74 -5.30 -9.26
CA ALA A 115 -9.33 -5.04 -9.49
C ALA A 115 -9.26 -3.74 -10.31
N VAL A 116 -9.01 -2.61 -9.65
CA VAL A 116 -8.84 -1.29 -10.28
C VAL A 116 -7.36 -0.90 -10.24
#